data_AF-A0A973PLE1-F1
#
_entry.id   AF-A0A973PLE1-F1
#
_cell.length_a   1.000
_cell.length_b   1.000
_cell.length_c   1.000
_cell.angle_alpha   90.00
_cell.angle_beta   90.00
_cell.angle_gamma   90.00
#
_symmetry.space_group_name_H-M   'P 1'
#
loop_
_entity.id
_entity.type
_entity.pdbx_description
1 polymer ?
#
loop_
_entity_poly.entity_id
_entity_poly.type
_entity_poly.pdbx_seq_one_letter_code
_entity_poly.pdbx_strand_id
1 'polypeptide(L)'
;MVGKRPVIAATTAIAAAAVLLWTQFGVAADSPHTRPRETPPVGAKLKKVPWEGGPAYYGRFPATAAAGWTNPAFFPVGVWNESVITRDDVTKDQQAGINTYVELTETSDMKLIRDSGMFAMTSKPLNGYGKETVGWLITDEADMWAGPGDDGWTGNFPGDGDGKLCIPDNPDKERCGYTVMKTLKNRLPQDDGRPYYANYGKGVMIWQSDSDAARFVNSYTDLVSLDVYWYTSHYAC
;
A
#
# COMPACT_ATOMS: atom_id res chain seq x y z
N MET A 1 24.99 23.57 -70.54
CA MET A 1 24.46 23.47 -69.17
C MET A 1 24.63 22.04 -68.72
N VAL A 2 25.25 21.88 -67.56
CA VAL A 2 26.00 20.69 -67.13
C VAL A 2 25.08 19.49 -66.85
N GLY A 3 25.51 18.32 -67.30
CA GLY A 3 24.80 17.05 -67.20
C GLY A 3 25.03 16.27 -65.89
N LYS A 4 24.14 15.30 -65.65
CA LYS A 4 24.16 14.34 -64.54
C LYS A 4 25.41 13.45 -64.59
N ARG A 5 26.00 13.16 -63.42
CA ARG A 5 26.58 11.84 -63.06
C ARG A 5 26.51 11.61 -61.53
N PRO A 6 26.37 10.34 -61.09
CA PRO A 6 25.95 9.95 -59.74
C PRO A 6 27.14 9.81 -58.78
N VAL A 7 26.88 9.84 -57.47
CA VAL A 7 27.86 9.43 -56.45
C VAL A 7 27.26 8.35 -55.55
N ILE A 8 28.13 7.39 -55.29
CA ILE A 8 27.98 6.03 -54.78
C ILE A 8 27.72 6.01 -53.27
N ALA A 9 27.00 4.99 -52.82
CA ALA A 9 26.77 4.63 -51.43
C ALA A 9 28.07 4.25 -50.70
N ALA A 10 28.21 4.64 -49.43
CA ALA A 10 29.08 3.97 -48.48
C ALA A 10 28.52 4.13 -47.06
N THR A 11 27.96 3.03 -46.57
CA THR A 11 27.74 2.74 -45.14
C THR A 11 29.08 2.72 -44.41
N THR A 12 29.18 3.35 -43.24
CA THR A 12 30.28 3.12 -42.31
C THR A 12 29.74 3.13 -40.89
N ALA A 13 29.69 1.92 -40.30
CA ALA A 13 29.61 1.73 -38.87
C ALA A 13 30.97 2.08 -38.25
N ILE A 14 30.98 2.82 -37.16
CA ILE A 14 32.14 2.93 -36.27
C ILE A 14 31.67 2.55 -34.87
N ALA A 15 32.00 1.32 -34.48
CA ALA A 15 32.07 0.92 -33.09
C ALA A 15 33.33 1.55 -32.49
N ALA A 16 33.18 2.37 -31.44
CA ALA A 16 34.29 2.84 -30.64
C ALA A 16 34.32 2.04 -29.33
N ALA A 17 35.21 1.07 -29.26
CA ALA A 17 35.62 0.41 -28.03
C ALA A 17 36.51 1.37 -27.24
N ALA A 18 36.06 1.79 -26.05
CA ALA A 18 36.91 2.43 -25.06
C ALA A 18 37.20 1.44 -23.93
N VAL A 19 38.39 0.86 -23.99
CA VAL A 19 39.00 0.08 -22.90
C VAL A 19 39.41 1.09 -21.82
N LEU A 20 38.76 1.01 -20.66
CA LEU A 20 39.20 1.70 -19.45
C LEU A 20 39.84 0.66 -18.52
N LEU A 21 41.17 0.71 -18.47
CA LEU A 21 41.99 0.02 -17.48
C LEU A 21 41.61 0.52 -16.08
N TRP A 22 41.04 -0.35 -15.26
CA TRP A 22 41.00 -0.16 -13.81
C TRP A 22 42.18 -0.90 -13.19
N THR A 23 43.01 -0.12 -12.52
CA THR A 23 44.15 -0.56 -11.71
C THR A 23 43.70 -1.48 -10.59
N GLN A 24 44.41 -2.60 -10.42
CA GLN A 24 44.25 -3.53 -9.31
C GLN A 24 44.69 -2.86 -8.00
N PHE A 25 43.73 -2.41 -7.19
CA PHE A 25 43.92 -2.38 -5.74
C PHE A 25 43.46 -3.74 -5.21
N GLY A 26 44.42 -4.53 -4.74
CA GLY A 26 44.17 -5.83 -4.12
C GLY A 26 43.32 -5.65 -2.85
N VAL A 27 42.06 -6.06 -2.92
CA VAL A 27 41.29 -6.38 -1.72
C VAL A 27 41.78 -7.75 -1.27
N ALA A 28 42.41 -7.82 -0.09
CA ALA A 28 42.71 -9.09 0.54
C ALA A 28 41.42 -9.89 0.66
N ALA A 29 41.39 -11.10 0.10
CA ALA A 29 40.27 -12.01 0.24
C ALA A 29 40.12 -12.34 1.73
N ASP A 30 39.08 -11.80 2.36
CA ASP A 30 38.72 -12.14 3.72
C ASP A 30 38.43 -13.65 3.74
N SER A 31 39.16 -14.39 4.57
CA SER A 31 38.94 -15.83 4.71
C SER A 31 37.49 -16.05 5.18
N PRO A 32 36.78 -17.09 4.72
CA PRO A 32 35.42 -17.34 5.17
C PRO A 32 35.46 -17.65 6.67
N HIS A 33 35.23 -16.64 7.49
CA HIS A 33 34.86 -16.82 8.89
C HIS A 33 33.50 -17.48 8.89
N THR A 34 33.49 -18.79 9.19
CA THR A 34 32.32 -19.52 9.64
C THR A 34 31.86 -18.89 10.94
N ARG A 35 31.13 -17.78 10.83
CA ARG A 35 30.42 -17.20 11.97
C ARG A 35 29.48 -18.31 12.47
N PRO A 36 29.56 -18.71 13.75
CA PRO A 36 28.58 -19.64 14.32
C PRO A 36 27.20 -19.11 13.98
N ARG A 37 26.35 -19.95 13.38
CA ARG A 37 24.95 -19.63 13.18
C ARG A 37 24.34 -19.55 14.58
N GLU A 38 24.33 -18.35 15.16
CA GLU A 38 23.57 -18.11 16.37
C GLU A 38 22.14 -18.52 16.08
N THR A 39 21.67 -19.50 16.84
CA THR A 39 20.26 -19.87 16.82
C THR A 39 19.52 -18.61 17.28
N PRO A 40 18.55 -18.08 16.51
CA PRO A 40 17.76 -16.95 16.96
C PRO A 40 17.25 -17.26 18.37
N PRO A 41 17.33 -16.31 19.32
CA PRO A 41 16.82 -16.56 20.66
C PRO A 41 15.40 -17.08 20.52
N VAL A 42 15.16 -18.32 20.97
CA VAL A 42 13.83 -18.90 20.93
C VAL A 42 12.95 -18.03 21.81
N GLY A 43 12.08 -17.28 21.13
CA GLY A 43 10.92 -16.57 21.65
C GLY A 43 11.14 -15.89 22.99
N ALA A 44 11.35 -14.57 22.96
CA ALA A 44 10.90 -13.77 24.09
C ALA A 44 9.48 -14.25 24.42
N LYS A 45 9.29 -14.84 25.61
CA LYS A 45 7.99 -15.29 26.09
C LYS A 45 7.21 -14.05 26.50
N LEU A 46 6.88 -13.23 25.51
CA LEU A 46 6.05 -12.07 25.68
C LEU A 46 4.66 -12.57 26.07
N LYS A 47 4.08 -11.94 27.08
CA LYS A 47 2.69 -12.20 27.44
C LYS A 47 1.84 -11.88 26.21
N LYS A 48 1.07 -12.86 25.72
CA LYS A 48 0.11 -12.61 24.66
C LYS A 48 -0.94 -11.64 25.19
N VAL A 49 -1.18 -10.56 24.47
CA VAL A 49 -2.34 -9.68 24.70
C VAL A 49 -3.52 -10.32 23.96
N PRO A 50 -4.67 -10.53 24.62
CA PRO A 50 -5.86 -10.97 23.92
C PRO A 50 -6.22 -9.97 22.83
N TRP A 51 -6.63 -10.47 21.67
CA TRP A 51 -7.20 -9.62 20.64
C TRP A 51 -8.52 -9.03 21.15
N GLU A 52 -8.53 -7.72 21.43
CA GLU A 52 -9.73 -7.01 21.88
C GLU A 52 -10.80 -7.03 20.79
N GLY A 53 -12.03 -7.40 21.16
CA GLY A 53 -13.14 -7.65 20.22
C GLY A 53 -13.05 -8.99 19.48
N GLY A 54 -11.84 -9.50 19.24
CA GLY A 54 -11.61 -10.82 18.64
C GLY A 54 -12.16 -10.95 17.20
N PRO A 55 -12.17 -12.17 16.65
CA PRO A 55 -12.64 -12.44 15.29
C PRO A 55 -14.16 -12.24 15.13
N ALA A 56 -14.91 -12.12 16.23
CA ALA A 56 -16.36 -11.95 16.20
C ALA A 56 -16.77 -10.63 15.51
N TYR A 57 -15.93 -9.59 15.56
CA TYR A 57 -16.19 -8.32 14.88
C TYR A 57 -16.38 -8.49 13.37
N TYR A 58 -15.56 -9.33 12.73
CA TYR A 58 -15.67 -9.62 11.31
C TYR A 58 -16.98 -10.33 10.93
N GLY A 59 -17.63 -11.01 11.88
CA GLY A 59 -18.93 -11.66 11.66
C GLY A 59 -20.07 -10.71 11.24
N ARG A 60 -19.88 -9.39 11.40
CA ARG A 60 -20.85 -8.37 11.00
C ARG A 60 -20.87 -8.12 9.49
N PHE A 61 -19.81 -8.50 8.77
CA PHE A 61 -19.68 -8.30 7.33
C PHE A 61 -19.78 -9.64 6.60
N PRO A 62 -20.83 -9.86 5.78
CA PRO A 62 -21.02 -11.11 5.04
C PRO A 62 -19.78 -11.60 4.28
N ALA A 63 -19.03 -10.70 3.66
CA ALA A 63 -17.84 -11.06 2.88
C ALA A 63 -16.73 -11.65 3.78
N THR A 64 -16.39 -10.97 4.88
CA THR A 64 -15.36 -11.47 5.81
C THR A 64 -15.81 -12.73 6.58
N ALA A 65 -17.09 -12.83 6.91
CA ALA A 65 -17.66 -14.02 7.52
C ALA A 65 -17.57 -15.24 6.59
N ALA A 66 -17.96 -15.08 5.31
CA ALA A 66 -17.84 -16.12 4.29
C ALA A 66 -16.38 -16.48 3.98
N ALA A 67 -15.45 -15.53 4.13
CA ALA A 67 -14.01 -15.75 4.01
C ALA A 67 -13.40 -16.49 5.22
N GLY A 68 -14.16 -16.74 6.28
CA GLY A 68 -13.70 -17.45 7.47
C GLY A 68 -12.93 -16.59 8.48
N TRP A 69 -13.00 -15.26 8.37
CA TRP A 69 -12.33 -14.33 9.30
C TRP A 69 -12.88 -14.37 10.73
N THR A 70 -14.02 -15.05 10.94
CA THR A 70 -14.59 -15.32 12.26
C THR A 70 -13.90 -16.47 13.01
N ASN A 71 -12.97 -17.19 12.38
CA ASN A 71 -12.21 -18.25 13.02
C ASN A 71 -11.18 -17.66 14.02
N PRO A 72 -11.18 -18.05 15.31
CA PRO A 72 -10.21 -17.58 16.29
C PRO A 72 -8.75 -17.99 16.01
N ALA A 73 -8.52 -18.93 15.09
CA ALA A 73 -7.19 -19.27 14.61
C ALA A 73 -6.73 -18.42 13.41
N PHE A 74 -7.57 -17.52 12.90
CA PHE A 74 -7.24 -16.62 11.80
C PHE A 74 -7.10 -15.18 12.29
N PHE A 75 -6.05 -14.51 11.84
CA PHE A 75 -5.84 -13.08 12.03
C PHE A 75 -5.33 -12.50 10.70
N PRO A 76 -5.94 -11.43 10.15
CA PRO A 76 -5.44 -10.82 8.92
C PRO A 76 -4.03 -10.25 9.14
N VAL A 77 -3.09 -10.69 8.32
CA VAL A 77 -1.73 -10.13 8.26
C VAL A 77 -1.56 -9.55 6.87
N GLY A 78 -1.56 -8.21 6.83
CA GLY A 78 -1.59 -7.39 5.62
C GLY A 78 -0.20 -7.07 5.09
N VAL A 79 -0.06 -6.97 3.76
CA VAL A 79 1.04 -6.28 3.08
C VAL A 79 0.49 -5.17 2.18
N TRP A 80 1.16 -4.03 2.14
CA TRP A 80 0.64 -2.82 1.53
C TRP A 80 1.08 -2.65 0.06
N ASN A 81 0.14 -2.31 -0.82
CA ASN A 81 0.36 -1.89 -2.22
C ASN A 81 1.25 -2.84 -3.03
N GLU A 82 0.97 -4.14 -2.95
CA GLU A 82 1.73 -5.15 -3.66
C GLU A 82 1.31 -5.33 -5.13
N SER A 83 2.21 -5.91 -5.91
CA SER A 83 1.94 -6.29 -7.30
C SER A 83 1.97 -7.81 -7.46
N VAL A 84 0.80 -8.44 -7.51
CA VAL A 84 0.67 -9.91 -7.53
C VAL A 84 0.39 -10.40 -8.94
N ILE A 85 1.43 -10.83 -9.67
CA ILE A 85 1.30 -11.21 -11.09
C ILE A 85 1.68 -12.67 -11.31
N THR A 86 2.47 -13.25 -10.40
CA THR A 86 2.98 -14.62 -10.51
C THR A 86 2.77 -15.43 -9.24
N ARG A 87 2.74 -16.76 -9.36
CA ARG A 87 2.66 -17.67 -8.21
C ARG A 87 3.83 -17.50 -7.24
N ASP A 88 4.98 -17.09 -7.73
CA ASP A 88 6.17 -16.86 -6.91
C ASP A 88 5.98 -15.65 -5.97
N ASP A 89 5.25 -14.62 -6.38
CA ASP A 89 4.91 -13.47 -5.54
C ASP A 89 4.11 -13.94 -4.32
N VAL A 90 3.00 -14.65 -4.57
CA VAL A 90 2.15 -15.20 -3.51
C VAL A 90 2.90 -16.17 -2.60
N THR A 91 3.75 -17.02 -3.18
CA THR A 91 4.51 -18.01 -2.40
C THR A 91 5.45 -17.34 -1.41
N LYS A 92 6.12 -16.25 -1.80
CA LYS A 92 7.00 -15.48 -0.90
C LYS A 92 6.20 -14.86 0.25
N ASP A 93 5.06 -14.27 -0.05
CA ASP A 93 4.21 -13.64 0.96
C ASP A 93 3.66 -14.65 1.97
N GLN A 94 3.20 -15.81 1.48
CA GLN A 94 2.75 -16.90 2.33
C GLN A 94 3.88 -17.44 3.22
N GLN A 95 5.09 -17.56 2.69
CA GLN A 95 6.28 -17.96 3.45
C GLN A 95 6.64 -16.93 4.54
N ALA A 96 6.34 -15.64 4.31
CA ALA A 96 6.47 -14.59 5.31
C ALA A 96 5.31 -14.57 6.33
N GLY A 97 4.26 -15.38 6.13
CA GLY A 97 3.08 -15.43 7.00
C GLY A 97 2.03 -14.37 6.68
N ILE A 98 2.15 -13.69 5.53
CA ILE A 98 1.14 -12.75 5.02
C ILE A 98 -0.03 -13.56 4.46
N ASN A 99 -1.25 -13.08 4.68
CA ASN A 99 -2.47 -13.72 4.18
C ASN A 99 -3.45 -12.75 3.51
N THR A 100 -3.18 -11.45 3.57
CA THR A 100 -4.05 -10.40 3.06
C THR A 100 -3.22 -9.34 2.35
N TYR A 101 -3.67 -8.89 1.19
CA TYR A 101 -3.14 -7.73 0.49
C TYR A 101 -4.00 -6.51 0.80
N VAL A 102 -3.38 -5.38 1.14
CA VAL A 102 -4.06 -4.11 1.42
C VAL A 102 -3.55 -3.09 0.42
N GLU A 103 -4.45 -2.64 -0.46
CA GLU A 103 -4.10 -2.06 -1.76
C GLU A 103 -3.30 -3.02 -2.65
N LEU A 104 -3.58 -2.94 -3.96
CA LEU A 104 -2.90 -3.72 -4.98
C LEU A 104 -2.68 -2.83 -6.21
N THR A 105 -1.59 -3.06 -6.91
CA THR A 105 -1.42 -2.44 -8.23
C THR A 105 -2.53 -2.90 -9.19
N GLU A 106 -2.89 -2.02 -10.14
CA GLU A 106 -3.97 -2.30 -11.10
C GLU A 106 -3.76 -3.59 -11.92
N THR A 107 -2.51 -4.01 -12.08
CA THR A 107 -2.11 -5.18 -12.87
C THR A 107 -2.16 -6.49 -12.09
N SER A 108 -2.53 -6.46 -10.81
CA SER A 108 -2.57 -7.67 -9.98
C SER A 108 -3.64 -8.67 -10.45
N ASP A 109 -3.31 -9.96 -10.44
CA ASP A 109 -4.20 -11.05 -10.86
C ASP A 109 -5.08 -11.51 -9.68
N MET A 110 -6.32 -11.03 -9.68
CA MET A 110 -7.32 -11.37 -8.66
C MET A 110 -7.68 -12.86 -8.65
N LYS A 111 -7.60 -13.56 -9.79
CA LYS A 111 -7.84 -15.01 -9.85
C LYS A 111 -6.69 -15.77 -9.17
N LEU A 112 -5.46 -15.35 -9.39
CA LEU A 112 -4.29 -15.92 -8.72
C LEU A 112 -4.39 -15.77 -7.19
N ILE A 113 -4.75 -14.59 -6.68
CA ILE A 113 -4.96 -14.34 -5.24
C ILE A 113 -6.01 -15.31 -4.69
N ARG A 114 -7.17 -15.38 -5.34
CA ARG A 114 -8.28 -16.27 -4.98
C ARG A 114 -7.91 -17.75 -4.98
N ASP A 115 -7.24 -18.21 -6.03
CA ASP A 115 -6.82 -19.60 -6.19
C ASP A 115 -5.70 -19.99 -5.21
N SER A 116 -5.06 -19.00 -4.57
CA SER A 116 -4.04 -19.22 -3.54
C SER A 116 -4.62 -19.17 -2.12
N GLY A 117 -5.91 -18.86 -1.96
CA GLY A 117 -6.55 -18.69 -0.66
C GLY A 117 -6.12 -17.43 0.08
N MET A 118 -5.54 -16.45 -0.62
CA MET A 118 -5.18 -15.14 -0.09
C MET A 118 -6.39 -14.19 -0.17
N PHE A 119 -6.36 -13.13 0.64
CA PHE A 119 -7.41 -12.10 0.65
C PHE A 119 -6.89 -10.76 0.15
N ALA A 120 -7.79 -9.87 -0.23
CA ALA A 120 -7.48 -8.54 -0.71
C ALA A 120 -8.46 -7.48 -0.17
N MET A 121 -7.94 -6.27 0.05
CA MET A 121 -8.71 -5.06 0.32
C MET A 121 -8.21 -3.98 -0.63
N THR A 122 -9.03 -3.55 -1.60
CA THR A 122 -8.57 -2.69 -2.72
C THR A 122 -9.31 -1.35 -2.72
N SER A 123 -8.69 -0.29 -3.26
CA SER A 123 -9.33 1.04 -3.34
C SER A 123 -10.31 1.20 -4.49
N LYS A 124 -10.48 0.16 -5.29
CA LYS A 124 -11.46 0.04 -6.35
C LYS A 124 -11.69 -1.42 -6.71
N PRO A 125 -12.78 -1.75 -7.42
CA PRO A 125 -12.95 -3.06 -8.03
C PRO A 125 -11.85 -3.29 -9.09
N LEU A 126 -10.94 -4.22 -8.83
CA LEU A 126 -9.95 -4.65 -9.82
C LEU A 126 -10.57 -5.62 -10.83
N ASN A 127 -9.98 -5.74 -12.02
CA ASN A 127 -10.51 -6.63 -13.04
C ASN A 127 -10.55 -8.09 -12.53
N GLY A 128 -11.71 -8.74 -12.64
CA GLY A 128 -11.90 -10.11 -12.17
C GLY A 128 -11.96 -10.29 -10.65
N TYR A 129 -12.11 -9.22 -9.86
CA TYR A 129 -12.31 -9.33 -8.41
C TYR A 129 -13.51 -10.22 -8.04
N GLY A 130 -13.49 -10.82 -6.86
CA GLY A 130 -14.61 -11.57 -6.31
C GLY A 130 -14.47 -11.88 -4.82
N LYS A 131 -14.61 -13.14 -4.43
CA LYS A 131 -14.69 -13.55 -3.01
C LYS A 131 -13.40 -13.35 -2.20
N GLU A 132 -12.26 -13.26 -2.87
CA GLU A 132 -10.96 -12.92 -2.30
C GLU A 132 -10.88 -11.44 -1.91
N THR A 133 -11.63 -10.57 -2.58
CA THR A 133 -11.80 -9.19 -2.11
C THR A 133 -12.77 -9.23 -0.94
N VAL A 134 -12.26 -8.95 0.26
CA VAL A 134 -13.00 -9.09 1.52
C VAL A 134 -13.30 -7.76 2.18
N GLY A 135 -12.77 -6.66 1.66
CA GLY A 135 -12.98 -5.30 2.14
C GLY A 135 -12.61 -4.27 1.06
N TRP A 136 -12.98 -3.02 1.29
CA TRP A 136 -12.65 -1.91 0.40
C TRP A 136 -11.78 -0.89 1.13
N LEU A 137 -10.66 -0.51 0.54
CA LEU A 137 -9.85 0.61 1.03
C LEU A 137 -10.48 1.93 0.56
N ILE A 138 -10.75 2.86 1.45
CA ILE A 138 -11.17 4.21 1.07
C ILE A 138 -9.96 4.97 0.56
N THR A 139 -8.95 5.14 1.41
CA THR A 139 -7.68 5.77 1.08
C THR A 139 -6.71 5.64 2.25
N ASP A 140 -5.49 6.10 2.02
CA ASP A 140 -4.39 6.15 2.97
C ASP A 140 -4.18 7.59 3.45
N GLU A 141 -4.06 7.79 4.76
CA GLU A 141 -3.64 9.01 5.45
C GLU A 141 -4.30 10.33 5.00
N ALA A 142 -5.58 10.32 4.60
CA ALA A 142 -6.29 11.56 4.22
C ALA A 142 -6.33 12.61 5.34
N ASP A 143 -6.20 12.17 6.59
CA ASP A 143 -6.05 13.04 7.75
C ASP A 143 -4.73 13.83 7.75
N MET A 144 -3.69 13.31 7.10
CA MET A 144 -2.39 13.97 6.98
C MET A 144 -2.29 14.85 5.74
N TRP A 145 -2.68 14.34 4.56
CA TRP A 145 -2.47 15.08 3.32
C TRP A 145 -3.63 16.00 2.92
N ALA A 146 -4.87 15.72 3.34
CA ALA A 146 -6.02 16.58 3.06
C ALA A 146 -6.54 17.35 4.28
N GLY A 147 -6.01 17.04 5.48
CA GLY A 147 -6.39 17.61 6.76
C GLY A 147 -7.89 17.47 7.11
N PRO A 148 -8.32 17.98 8.27
CA PRO A 148 -9.73 17.95 8.65
C PRO A 148 -10.51 19.07 7.95
N GLY A 149 -11.66 18.72 7.35
CA GLY A 149 -12.60 19.71 6.80
C GLY A 149 -13.40 19.20 5.60
N ASP A 150 -14.38 20.01 5.20
CA ASP A 150 -15.36 19.75 4.15
C ASP A 150 -15.14 20.62 2.89
N ASP A 151 -13.97 21.24 2.74
CA ASP A 151 -13.65 22.01 1.54
C ASP A 151 -13.69 21.08 0.30
N GLY A 152 -13.78 21.67 -0.90
CA GLY A 152 -13.83 20.89 -2.13
C GLY A 152 -12.54 20.09 -2.32
N TRP A 153 -12.63 18.92 -2.95
CA TRP A 153 -11.46 18.13 -3.33
C TRP A 153 -11.27 18.21 -4.85
N THR A 154 -10.05 18.44 -5.32
CA THR A 154 -9.73 18.52 -6.75
C THR A 154 -9.83 17.18 -7.46
N GLY A 155 -9.75 16.08 -6.72
CA GLY A 155 -9.62 14.72 -7.25
C GLY A 155 -8.16 14.24 -7.33
N ASN A 156 -7.19 15.09 -7.00
CA ASN A 156 -5.76 14.78 -6.99
C ASN A 156 -5.34 14.12 -5.66
N PHE A 157 -4.34 13.25 -5.73
CA PHE A 157 -3.60 12.74 -4.57
C PHE A 157 -2.24 13.43 -4.46
N PRO A 158 -1.54 13.29 -3.31
CA PRO A 158 -0.16 13.75 -3.20
C PRO A 158 0.72 13.20 -4.33
N GLY A 159 1.38 14.11 -5.05
CA GLY A 159 2.22 13.77 -6.21
C GLY A 159 1.51 13.86 -7.57
N ASP A 160 0.20 14.08 -7.60
CA ASP A 160 -0.55 14.28 -8.83
C ASP A 160 -0.57 15.75 -9.30
N GLY A 161 -0.65 15.92 -10.63
CA GLY A 161 -1.06 17.17 -11.27
C GLY A 161 -0.22 18.39 -10.91
N ASP A 162 -0.88 19.51 -10.62
CA ASP A 162 -0.25 20.78 -10.22
C ASP A 162 -0.03 20.88 -8.69
N GLY A 163 -0.21 19.78 -7.96
CA GLY A 163 -0.02 19.70 -6.51
C GLY A 163 -1.19 20.21 -5.67
N LYS A 164 -2.24 20.76 -6.27
CA LYS A 164 -3.41 21.27 -5.53
C LYS A 164 -4.31 20.13 -5.07
N LEU A 165 -4.58 20.08 -3.77
CA LEU A 165 -5.38 19.03 -3.15
C LEU A 165 -6.82 19.51 -2.88
N CYS A 166 -6.99 20.63 -2.18
CA CYS A 166 -8.31 21.15 -1.84
C CYS A 166 -8.72 22.39 -2.65
N ILE A 167 -10.01 22.75 -2.54
CA ILE A 167 -10.65 23.92 -3.14
C ILE A 167 -11.41 24.67 -2.02
N PRO A 168 -10.97 25.87 -1.62
CA PRO A 168 -9.81 26.60 -2.13
C PRO A 168 -8.49 25.90 -1.79
N ASP A 169 -7.49 26.10 -2.65
CA ASP A 169 -6.13 25.60 -2.45
C ASP A 169 -5.48 26.30 -1.26
N ASN A 170 -5.00 25.52 -0.29
CA ASN A 170 -4.33 26.03 0.90
C ASN A 170 -3.27 25.02 1.38
N PRO A 171 -2.07 25.03 0.79
CA PRO A 171 -1.07 23.99 1.04
C PRO A 171 -0.57 23.95 2.50
N ASP A 172 -0.73 25.02 3.27
CA ASP A 172 -0.36 25.05 4.69
C ASP A 172 -1.44 24.46 5.61
N LYS A 173 -2.69 24.39 5.13
CA LYS A 173 -3.87 23.96 5.90
C LYS A 173 -4.92 23.38 4.96
N GLU A 174 -4.59 22.26 4.32
CA GLU A 174 -5.57 21.52 3.53
C GLU A 174 -6.74 21.09 4.44
N ARG A 175 -7.96 21.22 3.93
CA ARG A 175 -9.21 21.11 4.71
C ARG A 175 -10.30 20.35 3.97
N CYS A 176 -9.95 19.37 3.15
CA CYS A 176 -10.92 18.59 2.38
C CYS A 176 -10.94 17.11 2.73
N GLY A 177 -10.25 16.66 3.79
CA GLY A 177 -10.18 15.23 4.12
C GLY A 177 -11.54 14.57 4.37
N TYR A 178 -12.52 15.27 4.96
CA TYR A 178 -13.88 14.72 5.10
C TYR A 178 -14.58 14.56 3.75
N THR A 179 -14.37 15.51 2.84
CA THR A 179 -14.85 15.45 1.45
C THR A 179 -14.19 14.29 0.71
N VAL A 180 -12.88 14.11 0.83
CA VAL A 180 -12.13 12.98 0.25
C VAL A 180 -12.72 11.65 0.72
N MET A 181 -12.79 11.44 2.04
CA MET A 181 -13.27 10.20 2.63
C MET A 181 -14.69 9.86 2.17
N LYS A 182 -15.60 10.84 2.21
CA LYS A 182 -16.97 10.68 1.73
C LYS A 182 -17.01 10.36 0.24
N THR A 183 -16.25 11.08 -0.57
CA THR A 183 -16.24 10.93 -2.03
C THR A 183 -15.72 9.57 -2.46
N LEU A 184 -14.59 9.14 -1.89
CA LEU A 184 -13.97 7.85 -2.21
C LEU A 184 -14.82 6.69 -1.72
N LYS A 185 -15.37 6.76 -0.50
CA LYS A 185 -16.34 5.77 -0.01
C LYS A 185 -17.50 5.59 -0.98
N ASN A 186 -18.08 6.68 -1.46
CA ASN A 186 -19.23 6.64 -2.38
C ASN A 186 -18.89 6.08 -3.78
N ARG A 187 -17.61 6.03 -4.17
CA ARG A 187 -17.16 5.42 -5.44
C ARG A 187 -16.99 3.91 -5.35
N LEU A 188 -16.80 3.39 -4.14
CA LEU A 188 -16.67 1.96 -3.90
C LEU A 188 -18.04 1.27 -4.01
N PRO A 189 -18.09 -0.06 -4.25
CA PRO A 189 -19.34 -0.81 -4.18
C PRO A 189 -20.05 -0.58 -2.85
N GLN A 190 -21.36 -0.32 -2.91
CA GLN A 190 -22.22 -0.07 -1.75
C GLN A 190 -23.03 -1.31 -1.43
N ASP A 191 -23.31 -1.52 -0.14
CA ASP A 191 -24.23 -2.54 0.36
C ASP A 191 -23.94 -3.99 -0.10
N ASP A 192 -22.68 -4.31 -0.42
CA ASP A 192 -22.26 -5.62 -0.95
C ASP A 192 -21.73 -6.59 0.13
N GLY A 193 -21.82 -6.17 1.41
CA GLY A 193 -21.41 -6.95 2.57
C GLY A 193 -19.91 -6.94 2.87
N ARG A 194 -19.12 -6.09 2.21
CA ARG A 194 -17.71 -5.83 2.54
C ARG A 194 -17.56 -4.60 3.45
N PRO A 195 -16.67 -4.62 4.46
CA PRO A 195 -16.34 -3.45 5.25
C PRO A 195 -15.53 -2.43 4.44
N TYR A 196 -15.65 -1.16 4.83
CA TYR A 196 -14.76 -0.10 4.40
C TYR A 196 -13.62 0.10 5.38
N TYR A 197 -12.41 0.27 4.86
CA TYR A 197 -11.19 0.44 5.62
C TYR A 197 -10.49 1.72 5.21
N ALA A 198 -9.86 2.39 6.16
CA ALA A 198 -8.88 3.42 5.86
C ALA A 198 -7.72 3.34 6.86
N ASN A 199 -6.56 3.76 6.41
CA ASN A 199 -5.41 4.01 7.26
C ASN A 199 -5.34 5.51 7.54
N TYR A 200 -5.03 5.89 8.78
CA TYR A 200 -4.81 7.28 9.17
C TYR A 200 -3.50 7.42 9.89
N GLY A 201 -2.91 8.61 9.81
CA GLY A 201 -1.61 8.86 10.40
C GLY A 201 -1.65 9.78 11.62
N LYS A 202 -0.65 10.66 11.68
CA LYS A 202 -0.47 11.64 12.76
C LYS A 202 -1.56 12.70 12.83
N GLY A 203 -2.33 12.91 11.76
CA GLY A 203 -3.47 13.83 11.80
C GLY A 203 -4.44 13.38 12.88
N VAL A 204 -4.96 12.16 12.74
CA VAL A 204 -5.86 11.54 13.73
C VAL A 204 -5.16 11.30 15.07
N MET A 205 -3.90 10.85 15.05
CA MET A 205 -3.22 10.38 16.27
C MET A 205 -2.62 11.49 17.16
N ILE A 206 -2.27 12.65 16.59
CA ILE A 206 -1.42 13.65 17.28
C ILE A 206 -1.88 15.09 17.02
N TRP A 207 -2.15 15.47 15.77
CA TRP A 207 -2.23 16.88 15.38
C TRP A 207 -3.64 17.48 15.44
N GLN A 208 -4.65 16.68 15.11
CA GLN A 208 -6.03 17.15 15.03
C GLN A 208 -6.66 17.20 16.42
N SER A 209 -7.73 18.00 16.54
CA SER A 209 -8.56 17.97 17.75
C SER A 209 -9.29 16.62 17.85
N ASP A 210 -9.65 16.20 19.07
CA ASP A 210 -10.47 14.99 19.29
C ASP A 210 -11.75 15.00 18.43
N SER A 211 -12.41 16.16 18.29
CA SER A 211 -13.62 16.27 17.47
C SER A 211 -13.34 16.07 15.98
N ASP A 212 -12.20 16.56 15.50
CA ASP A 212 -11.84 16.43 14.09
C ASP A 212 -11.40 14.99 13.77
N ALA A 213 -10.57 14.40 14.64
CA ALA A 213 -10.10 13.03 14.54
C ALA A 213 -11.28 12.03 14.68
N ALA A 214 -12.20 12.28 15.61
CA ALA A 214 -13.39 11.45 15.82
C ALA A 214 -14.23 11.34 14.54
N ARG A 215 -14.27 12.38 13.71
CA ARG A 215 -15.01 12.34 12.46
C ARG A 215 -14.41 11.35 11.47
N PHE A 216 -13.08 11.30 11.33
CA PHE A 216 -12.39 10.32 10.48
C PHE A 216 -12.70 8.87 10.92
N VAL A 217 -12.48 8.55 12.20
CA VAL A 217 -12.57 7.16 12.66
C VAL A 217 -14.00 6.64 12.85
N ASN A 218 -15.00 7.53 13.00
CA ASN A 218 -16.38 7.12 13.29
C ASN A 218 -17.38 7.32 12.14
N SER A 219 -17.07 8.13 11.11
CA SER A 219 -18.10 8.52 10.12
C SER A 219 -18.01 7.79 8.78
N TYR A 220 -16.84 7.23 8.45
CA TYR A 220 -16.56 6.74 7.09
C TYR A 220 -16.25 5.25 7.06
N THR A 221 -15.49 4.77 8.03
CA THR A 221 -14.87 3.44 8.03
C THR A 221 -15.58 2.46 8.94
N ASP A 222 -15.47 1.18 8.59
CA ASP A 222 -15.82 0.04 9.45
C ASP A 222 -14.58 -0.56 10.12
N LEU A 223 -13.42 -0.45 9.46
CA LEU A 223 -12.12 -0.87 9.93
C LEU A 223 -11.15 0.31 9.82
N VAL A 224 -10.28 0.47 10.80
CA VAL A 224 -9.24 1.51 10.77
C VAL A 224 -7.90 0.92 11.14
N SER A 225 -6.84 1.45 10.54
CA SER A 225 -5.50 1.35 11.09
C SER A 225 -4.95 2.74 11.31
N LEU A 226 -3.94 2.81 12.16
CA LEU A 226 -3.28 4.04 12.56
C LEU A 226 -1.77 3.81 12.49
N ASP A 227 -1.04 4.60 11.71
CA ASP A 227 0.41 4.52 11.61
C ASP A 227 1.11 5.80 12.06
N VAL A 228 2.17 5.61 12.87
CA VAL A 228 3.03 6.68 13.34
C VAL A 228 4.48 6.25 13.17
N TYR A 229 5.18 6.93 12.28
CA TYR A 229 6.57 6.64 11.94
C TYR A 229 7.53 7.32 12.92
N TRP A 230 7.75 6.73 14.10
CA TRP A 230 8.51 7.32 15.20
C TRP A 230 9.95 7.75 14.88
N TYR A 231 10.64 7.08 13.96
CA TYR A 231 12.06 7.32 13.71
C TYR A 231 12.36 8.12 12.43
N THR A 232 11.36 8.30 11.57
CA THR A 232 11.50 9.06 10.32
C THR A 232 10.60 10.29 10.29
N SER A 233 9.64 10.39 11.20
CA SER A 233 8.80 11.57 11.34
C SER A 233 9.44 12.59 12.28
N HIS A 234 9.66 13.80 11.77
CA HIS A 234 9.78 14.96 12.64
C HIS A 234 8.44 15.18 13.38
N TYR A 235 8.49 15.58 14.64
CA TYR A 235 7.31 15.93 15.46
C TYR A 235 6.35 14.76 15.82
N ALA A 236 6.84 13.52 15.82
CA ALA A 236 6.22 12.49 16.65
C ALA A 236 6.68 12.75 18.09
N CYS A 237 5.77 13.22 18.95
CA CYS A 237 6.04 13.58 20.34
C CYS A 237 4.90 13.07 21.21
#